data_AF-A0A968NVB1-F1
#
_entry.id   AF-A0A968NVB1-F1
#
_cell.length_a   1.000
_cell.length_b   1.000
_cell.length_c   1.000
_cell.angle_alpha   90.00
_cell.angle_beta   90.00
_cell.angle_gamma   90.00
#
_symmetry.space_group_name_H-M   'P 1'
#
loop_
_entity.id
_entity.type
_entity.pdbx_description
1 polymer ?
#
loop_
_entity_poly.entity_id
_entity_poly.type
_entity_poly.pdbx_seq_one_letter_code
_entity_poly.pdbx_strand_id
1 'polypeptide(L)'
;MYTMLLDVMGAPGELPLLQYTLQQLWQQRQVDNNGVAHLTLDTYTALGGIRGTLQQRATEVFNRLTPAEQAIAQRIFLALTQLGEGTEDTRRRVVKSELVRPDCSIEQTEQTLEKLVAAKLVIASQGDETAEHSEAIDVTHEALIRAWPLLRTWLETNREMLRRQRRIEQAAQEWQQAGRSIAPEYLLHGARLTEAEDFVRTHVQELSALAQEYVYTSQQERDRVRRASRRLQFALPAVVALALLAVAEVALRPGENVAETALPLSTAVVGDTTGAVADGPAACGFSDLSPDLWYRFTAATDIEVYASTEGSSFDTVLSVYEGCPRPFDAALECADGVPGCNRRSISRPMRGSTISSASAVSPC
;
A
#
# COMPACT_ATOMS: atom_id res chain seq x y z
N MET A 1 50.27 -33.72 25.96
CA MET A 1 49.57 -34.71 25.11
C MET A 1 48.17 -35.02 25.65
N TYR A 2 48.01 -35.42 26.92
CA TYR A 2 46.67 -35.60 27.52
C TYR A 2 45.80 -34.33 27.48
N THR A 3 46.39 -33.16 27.73
CA THR A 3 45.73 -31.85 27.62
C THR A 3 45.24 -31.55 26.20
N MET A 4 46.05 -31.85 25.17
CA MET A 4 45.65 -31.67 23.77
C MET A 4 44.54 -32.62 23.35
N LEU A 5 44.53 -33.86 23.88
CA LEU A 5 43.45 -34.81 23.61
C LEU A 5 42.13 -34.32 24.21
N LEU A 6 42.14 -33.78 25.44
CA LEU A 6 40.95 -33.16 26.03
C LEU A 6 40.42 -31.99 25.20
N ASP A 7 41.30 -31.17 24.63
CA ASP A 7 40.93 -30.05 23.75
C ASP A 7 40.38 -30.50 22.38
N VAL A 8 40.60 -31.76 21.99
CA VAL A 8 40.19 -32.37 20.70
C VAL A 8 39.01 -33.36 20.85
N MET A 9 38.55 -33.61 22.08
CA MET A 9 37.41 -34.50 22.30
C MET A 9 36.11 -33.71 22.19
N GLY A 10 35.47 -33.76 21.02
CA GLY A 10 34.04 -33.43 20.91
C GLY A 10 33.56 -32.80 19.60
N ALA A 11 34.44 -32.41 18.66
CA ALA A 11 33.99 -31.77 17.43
C ALA A 11 34.56 -32.41 16.15
N PRO A 12 33.73 -32.66 15.12
CA PRO A 12 34.22 -33.06 13.81
C PRO A 12 35.11 -31.95 13.21
N GLY A 13 36.33 -32.30 12.81
CA GLY A 13 37.28 -31.39 12.13
C GLY A 13 38.48 -30.92 12.96
N GLU A 14 38.79 -31.51 14.12
CA GLU A 14 39.87 -31.02 14.98
C GLU A 14 41.28 -31.57 14.66
N LEU A 15 41.39 -32.57 13.77
CA LEU A 15 42.68 -33.12 13.32
C LEU A 15 43.58 -32.11 12.58
N PRO A 16 43.09 -31.34 11.59
CA PRO A 16 43.87 -30.27 10.96
C PRO A 16 44.28 -29.17 11.94
N LEU A 17 43.43 -28.89 12.93
CA LEU A 17 43.67 -27.91 13.96
C LEU A 17 44.81 -28.36 14.87
N LEU A 18 44.77 -29.60 15.33
CA LEU A 18 45.83 -30.24 16.10
C LEU A 18 47.16 -30.26 15.31
N GLN A 19 47.13 -30.59 14.02
CA GLN A 19 48.31 -30.54 13.16
C GLN A 19 48.93 -29.13 13.15
N TYR A 20 48.12 -28.09 12.98
CA TYR A 20 48.60 -26.71 13.00
C TYR A 20 49.18 -26.32 14.36
N THR A 21 48.49 -26.67 15.46
CA THR A 21 48.96 -26.37 16.81
C THR A 21 50.29 -27.06 17.11
N LEU A 22 50.46 -28.32 16.68
CA LEU A 22 51.75 -29.04 16.81
C LEU A 22 52.85 -28.38 15.97
N GLN A 23 52.53 -27.91 14.77
CA GLN A 23 53.48 -27.15 13.94
C GLN A 23 53.92 -25.85 14.63
N GLN A 24 52.99 -25.10 15.24
CA GLN A 24 53.30 -23.88 15.98
C GLN A 24 54.14 -24.14 17.23
N LEU A 25 53.81 -25.20 17.98
CA LEU A 25 54.62 -25.64 19.10
C LEU A 25 56.05 -26.02 18.71
N TRP A 26 56.21 -26.68 17.56
CA TRP A 26 57.53 -27.00 17.03
C TRP A 26 58.32 -25.76 16.60
N GLN A 27 57.64 -24.75 16.04
CA GLN A 27 58.29 -23.48 15.70
C GLN A 27 58.75 -22.72 16.96
N GLN A 28 57.97 -22.76 18.03
CA GLN A 28 58.28 -22.11 19.32
C GLN A 28 58.97 -23.03 20.33
N ARG A 29 59.53 -24.15 19.86
CA ARG A 29 60.20 -25.14 20.73
C ARG A 29 61.34 -24.50 21.52
N GLN A 30 61.47 -24.88 22.78
CA GLN A 30 62.57 -24.44 23.62
C GLN A 30 63.77 -25.35 23.36
N VAL A 31 64.94 -24.76 23.14
CA VAL A 31 66.19 -25.49 22.99
C VAL A 31 66.95 -25.37 24.31
N ASP A 32 67.27 -26.50 24.93
CA ASP A 32 68.05 -26.51 26.17
C ASP A 32 69.53 -26.17 25.92
N ASN A 33 70.29 -26.02 27.01
CA ASN A 33 71.73 -25.70 26.93
C ASN A 33 72.56 -26.78 26.22
N ASN A 34 72.00 -27.97 26.01
CA ASN A 34 72.65 -29.09 25.32
C ASN A 34 72.23 -29.17 23.84
N GLY A 35 71.42 -28.23 23.34
CA GLY A 35 70.94 -28.19 21.96
C GLY A 35 69.74 -29.09 21.67
N VAL A 36 69.12 -29.70 22.69
CA VAL A 36 67.95 -30.57 22.52
C VAL A 36 66.69 -29.73 22.53
N ALA A 37 65.82 -29.96 21.55
CA ALA A 37 64.56 -29.22 21.43
C ALA A 37 63.41 -29.92 22.17
N HIS A 38 62.71 -29.16 23.00
CA HIS A 38 61.61 -29.63 23.84
C HIS A 38 60.32 -28.89 23.50
N LEU A 39 59.22 -29.65 23.43
CA LEU A 39 57.86 -29.10 23.38
C LEU A 39 57.33 -29.07 24.81
N THR A 40 57.17 -27.88 25.38
CA THR A 40 56.77 -27.73 26.78
C THR A 40 55.28 -27.40 26.90
N LEU A 41 54.67 -27.82 28.02
CA LEU A 41 53.30 -27.46 28.34
C LEU A 41 53.16 -25.94 28.50
N ASP A 42 54.18 -25.28 29.03
CA ASP A 42 54.23 -23.83 29.21
C ASP A 42 54.08 -23.08 27.87
N THR A 43 54.82 -23.50 26.84
CA THR A 43 54.65 -22.96 25.47
C THR A 43 53.24 -23.22 24.93
N TYR A 44 52.67 -24.40 25.19
CA TYR A 44 51.30 -24.71 24.77
C TYR A 44 50.25 -23.82 25.47
N THR A 45 50.40 -23.58 26.77
CA THR A 45 49.51 -22.69 27.52
C THR A 45 49.70 -21.23 27.11
N ALA A 46 50.92 -20.79 26.82
CA ALA A 46 51.22 -19.45 26.33
C ALA A 46 50.61 -19.19 24.95
N LEU A 47 50.51 -20.22 24.10
CA LEU A 47 49.79 -20.20 22.83
C LEU A 47 48.25 -20.15 22.99
N GLY A 48 47.72 -20.30 24.21
CA GLY A 48 46.28 -20.37 24.48
C GLY A 48 45.65 -21.71 24.04
N GLY A 49 46.46 -22.76 23.96
CA GLY A 49 46.06 -24.08 23.47
C GLY A 49 45.63 -24.07 22.00
N ILE A 50 44.87 -25.09 21.60
CA ILE A 50 44.41 -25.25 20.22
C ILE A 50 43.55 -24.06 19.76
N ARG A 51 42.62 -23.60 20.60
CA ARG A 51 41.75 -22.45 20.31
C ARG A 51 42.54 -21.15 20.14
N GLY A 52 43.54 -20.90 20.99
CA GLY A 52 44.40 -19.72 20.91
C GLY A 52 45.24 -19.68 19.63
N THR A 53 45.81 -20.83 19.21
CA THR A 53 46.57 -20.89 17.95
C THR A 53 45.71 -20.57 16.72
N LEU A 54 44.44 -20.99 16.70
CA LEU A 54 43.51 -20.66 15.62
C LEU A 54 43.19 -19.16 15.60
N GLN A 55 42.90 -18.58 16.77
CA GLN A 55 42.65 -17.15 16.91
C GLN A 55 43.84 -16.33 16.40
N GLN A 56 45.06 -16.67 16.82
CA GLN A 56 46.27 -15.96 16.40
C GLN A 56 46.42 -16.01 14.88
N ARG A 57 46.30 -17.19 14.28
CA ARG A 57 46.36 -17.37 12.82
C ARG A 57 45.33 -16.52 12.09
N ALA A 58 44.07 -16.56 12.54
CA ALA A 58 42.99 -15.79 11.91
C ALA A 58 43.26 -14.28 11.99
N THR A 59 43.72 -13.81 13.14
CA THR A 59 44.05 -12.41 13.37
C THR A 59 45.25 -11.96 12.53
N GLU A 60 46.30 -12.77 12.44
CA GLU A 60 47.47 -12.48 11.61
C GLU A 60 47.13 -12.41 10.12
N VAL A 61 46.33 -13.36 9.62
CA VAL A 61 45.90 -13.37 8.22
C VAL A 61 45.05 -12.14 7.93
N PHE A 62 44.08 -11.83 8.79
CA PHE A 62 43.23 -10.64 8.67
C PHE A 62 44.04 -9.34 8.67
N ASN A 63 45.04 -9.21 9.55
CA ASN A 63 45.89 -8.02 9.64
C ASN A 63 46.84 -7.85 8.44
N ARG A 64 47.08 -8.90 7.65
CA ARG A 64 47.87 -8.82 6.40
C ARG A 64 47.04 -8.41 5.19
N LEU A 65 45.70 -8.44 5.29
CA LEU A 65 44.81 -7.99 4.24
C LEU A 65 44.82 -6.46 4.14
N THR A 66 44.62 -5.93 2.93
CA THR A 66 44.40 -4.48 2.75
C THR A 66 43.07 -4.05 3.38
N PRO A 67 42.84 -2.74 3.68
CA PRO A 67 41.58 -2.29 4.28
C PRO A 67 40.33 -2.69 3.48
N ALA A 68 40.41 -2.69 2.14
CA ALA A 68 39.31 -3.13 1.28
C ALA A 68 39.07 -4.64 1.41
N GLU A 69 40.14 -5.44 1.41
CA GLU A 69 40.06 -6.90 1.61
C GLU A 69 39.59 -7.27 3.01
N GLN A 70 39.91 -6.47 4.04
CA GLN A 70 39.41 -6.66 5.40
C GLN A 70 37.89 -6.49 5.47
N ALA A 71 37.34 -5.47 4.82
CA ALA A 71 35.89 -5.27 4.74
C ALA A 71 35.19 -6.44 4.02
N ILE A 72 35.79 -6.94 2.93
CA ILE A 72 35.30 -8.12 2.21
C ILE A 72 35.39 -9.36 3.09
N ALA A 73 36.52 -9.60 3.76
CA ALA A 73 36.72 -10.75 4.64
C ALA A 73 35.73 -10.75 5.80
N GLN A 74 35.49 -9.59 6.43
CA GLN A 74 34.48 -9.43 7.48
C GLN A 74 33.11 -9.88 6.97
N ARG A 75 32.68 -9.40 5.80
CA ARG A 75 31.38 -9.77 5.19
C ARG A 75 31.31 -11.27 4.86
N ILE A 76 32.38 -11.85 4.33
CA ILE A 76 32.47 -13.29 4.07
C ILE A 76 32.26 -14.06 5.37
N PHE A 77 32.99 -13.74 6.45
CA PHE A 77 32.82 -14.47 7.71
C PHE A 77 31.42 -14.31 8.33
N LEU A 78 30.79 -13.14 8.19
CA LEU A 78 29.41 -12.91 8.62
C LEU A 78 28.37 -13.68 7.75
N ALA A 79 28.66 -13.89 6.47
CA ALA A 79 27.82 -14.67 5.58
C ALA A 79 27.93 -16.18 5.87
N LEU A 80 29.14 -16.67 6.18
CA LEU A 80 29.44 -18.09 6.44
C LEU A 80 29.08 -18.56 7.86
N THR A 81 28.40 -17.73 8.65
CA THR A 81 28.03 -18.05 10.04
C THR A 81 26.52 -18.12 10.17
N GLN A 82 25.98 -19.24 10.64
CA GLN A 82 24.57 -19.35 11.04
C GLN A 82 24.40 -18.82 12.48
N LEU A 83 23.57 -17.80 12.66
CA LEU A 83 23.28 -17.24 13.99
C LEU A 83 22.33 -18.18 14.73
N GLY A 84 22.72 -18.60 15.94
CA GLY A 84 21.84 -19.34 16.83
C GLY A 84 20.78 -18.44 17.47
N GLU A 85 19.57 -18.96 17.70
CA GLU A 85 18.55 -18.27 18.50
C GLU A 85 18.56 -18.84 19.92
N GLY A 86 19.47 -18.33 20.76
CA GLY A 86 19.71 -18.87 22.10
C GLY A 86 20.61 -20.12 22.13
N THR A 87 21.04 -20.57 20.96
CA THR A 87 22.05 -21.62 20.77
C THR A 87 23.37 -21.03 20.26
N GLU A 88 24.43 -21.84 20.23
CA GLU A 88 25.72 -21.41 19.67
C GLU A 88 25.61 -21.07 18.18
N ASP A 89 26.39 -20.09 17.75
CA ASP A 89 26.54 -19.76 16.34
C ASP A 89 27.32 -20.88 15.62
N THR A 90 26.80 -21.35 14.50
CA THR A 90 27.32 -22.51 13.73
C THR A 90 27.78 -22.06 12.35
N ARG A 91 28.36 -22.95 11.54
CA ARG A 91 28.74 -22.59 10.17
C ARG A 91 27.55 -22.65 9.21
N ARG A 92 27.56 -21.79 8.18
CA ARG A 92 26.62 -21.77 7.06
C ARG A 92 27.40 -21.91 5.76
N ARG A 93 26.99 -22.87 4.93
CA ARG A 93 27.49 -22.99 3.56
C ARG A 93 26.79 -21.96 2.66
N VAL A 94 27.57 -21.21 1.88
CA VAL A 94 27.08 -20.13 1.01
C VAL A 94 27.64 -20.31 -0.39
N VAL A 95 26.83 -20.07 -1.42
CA VAL A 95 27.29 -20.11 -2.81
C VAL A 95 28.16 -18.89 -3.10
N LYS A 96 29.27 -19.07 -3.82
CA LYS A 96 30.21 -18.00 -4.14
C LYS A 96 29.56 -16.76 -4.76
N SER A 97 28.57 -16.94 -5.62
CA SER A 97 27.82 -15.83 -6.25
C SER A 97 27.03 -14.98 -5.26
N GLU A 98 26.64 -15.52 -4.09
CA GLU A 98 25.95 -14.78 -3.01
C GLU A 98 26.92 -13.90 -2.21
N LEU A 99 28.22 -14.22 -2.23
CA LEU A 99 29.26 -13.43 -1.56
C LEU A 99 29.64 -12.17 -2.34
N VAL A 100 29.33 -12.13 -3.64
CA VAL A 100 29.57 -10.97 -4.50
C VAL A 100 28.47 -9.94 -4.25
N ARG A 101 28.88 -8.70 -3.97
CA ARG A 101 27.97 -7.61 -3.64
C ARG A 101 28.16 -6.44 -4.60
N PRO A 102 27.15 -5.58 -4.80
CA PRO A 102 27.23 -4.51 -5.82
C PRO A 102 28.32 -3.47 -5.55
N ASP A 103 28.76 -3.35 -4.30
CA ASP A 103 29.75 -2.38 -3.83
C ASP A 103 31.20 -2.86 -3.98
N CYS A 104 31.43 -4.15 -4.29
CA CYS A 104 32.77 -4.70 -4.45
C CYS A 104 33.00 -5.26 -5.86
N SER A 105 34.25 -5.21 -6.32
CA SER A 105 34.65 -5.93 -7.54
C SER A 105 34.60 -7.43 -7.28
N ILE A 106 34.08 -8.19 -8.25
CA ILE A 106 34.16 -9.66 -8.25
C ILE A 106 35.61 -10.10 -8.05
N GLU A 107 36.56 -9.44 -8.73
CA GLU A 107 37.99 -9.78 -8.66
C GLU A 107 38.57 -9.60 -7.25
N GLN A 108 38.18 -8.55 -6.52
CA GLN A 108 38.63 -8.34 -5.15
C GLN A 108 38.05 -9.38 -4.18
N THR A 109 36.81 -9.80 -4.43
CA THR A 109 36.16 -10.86 -3.65
C THR A 109 36.87 -12.19 -3.85
N GLU A 110 37.19 -12.52 -5.09
CA GLU A 110 37.97 -13.70 -5.48
C GLU A 110 39.37 -13.70 -4.85
N GLN A 111 40.13 -12.62 -5.00
CA GLN A 111 41.47 -12.49 -4.42
C GLN A 111 41.46 -12.63 -2.89
N THR A 112 40.45 -12.05 -2.22
CA THR A 112 40.29 -12.19 -0.78
C THR A 112 39.98 -13.64 -0.40
N LEU A 113 39.08 -14.29 -1.13
CA LEU A 113 38.73 -15.69 -0.93
C LEU A 113 39.94 -16.61 -1.10
N GLU A 114 40.74 -16.43 -2.15
CA GLU A 114 41.98 -17.18 -2.39
C GLU A 114 42.95 -17.08 -1.22
N LYS A 115 43.14 -15.88 -0.67
CA LYS A 115 43.99 -15.66 0.52
C LYS A 115 43.45 -16.39 1.75
N LEU A 116 42.13 -16.35 1.97
CA LEU A 116 41.48 -17.03 3.10
C LEU A 116 41.55 -18.56 2.97
N VAL A 117 41.39 -19.09 1.75
CA VAL A 117 41.52 -20.52 1.44
C VAL A 117 42.97 -20.99 1.56
N ALA A 118 43.94 -20.23 1.04
CA ALA A 118 45.37 -20.51 1.22
C ALA A 118 45.75 -20.51 2.71
N ALA A 119 45.15 -19.60 3.49
CA ALA A 119 45.29 -19.56 4.93
C ALA A 119 44.50 -20.65 5.67
N LYS A 120 43.74 -21.51 4.98
CA LYS A 120 42.88 -22.56 5.53
C LYS A 120 41.84 -22.05 6.54
N LEU A 121 41.40 -20.81 6.42
CA LEU A 121 40.32 -20.26 7.25
C LEU A 121 38.93 -20.57 6.66
N VAL A 122 38.89 -20.73 5.34
CA VAL A 122 37.70 -21.02 4.54
C VAL A 122 38.03 -22.20 3.62
N ILE A 123 37.02 -23.01 3.30
CA ILE A 123 37.10 -24.10 2.34
C ILE A 123 36.13 -23.80 1.19
N ALA A 124 36.61 -24.00 -0.03
CA ALA A 124 35.76 -24.10 -1.19
C ALA A 124 35.47 -25.58 -1.50
N SER A 125 34.21 -25.90 -1.73
CA SER A 125 33.72 -27.23 -2.07
C SER A 125 32.86 -27.16 -3.32
N GLN A 126 32.93 -28.15 -4.21
CA GLN A 126 31.98 -28.26 -5.31
C GLN A 126 30.58 -28.48 -4.72
N GLY A 127 29.59 -27.72 -5.22
CA GLY A 127 28.19 -27.91 -4.85
C GLY A 127 27.67 -29.28 -5.28
N ASP A 128 26.56 -29.71 -4.67
CA ASP A 128 25.89 -30.96 -5.07
C ASP A 128 25.53 -30.93 -6.56
N GLU A 129 25.64 -32.10 -7.21
CA GLU A 129 25.50 -32.32 -8.67
C GLU A 129 24.20 -31.76 -9.29
N THR A 130 23.20 -31.45 -8.47
CA THR A 130 21.92 -30.86 -8.88
C THR A 130 21.96 -29.36 -9.17
N ALA A 131 22.97 -28.63 -8.70
CA ALA A 131 23.17 -27.21 -8.98
C ALA A 131 24.40 -27.07 -9.88
N GLU A 132 24.19 -26.81 -11.17
CA GLU A 132 25.24 -26.60 -12.17
C GLU A 132 26.41 -25.76 -11.61
N HIS A 133 27.56 -26.40 -11.39
CA HIS A 133 28.88 -25.79 -11.23
C HIS A 133 29.00 -24.61 -10.25
N SER A 134 28.17 -24.55 -9.20
CA SER A 134 28.29 -23.47 -8.21
C SER A 134 29.23 -23.88 -7.08
N GLU A 135 30.40 -23.23 -6.99
CA GLU A 135 31.36 -23.40 -5.90
C GLU A 135 30.75 -22.90 -4.58
N ALA A 136 30.69 -23.76 -3.57
CA ALA A 136 30.14 -23.48 -2.27
C ALA A 136 31.26 -23.26 -1.24
N ILE A 137 31.14 -22.18 -0.48
CA ILE A 137 32.12 -21.69 0.47
C ILE A 137 31.63 -21.99 1.89
N ASP A 138 32.54 -22.42 2.77
CA ASP A 138 32.27 -22.71 4.18
C ASP A 138 33.49 -22.36 5.05
N VAL A 139 33.28 -22.12 6.34
CA VAL A 139 34.39 -21.99 7.30
C VAL A 139 35.03 -23.36 7.52
N THR A 140 36.37 -23.42 7.52
CA THR A 140 37.10 -24.69 7.72
C THR A 140 36.72 -25.38 9.03
N HIS A 141 36.56 -24.61 10.10
CA HIS A 141 36.29 -25.10 11.46
C HIS A 141 35.33 -24.17 12.21
N GLU A 142 34.25 -24.70 12.80
CA GLU A 142 33.36 -23.92 13.68
C GLU A 142 34.07 -23.37 14.92
N ALA A 143 35.17 -24.00 15.33
CA ALA A 143 36.05 -23.47 16.37
C ALA A 143 36.51 -22.04 16.08
N LEU A 144 36.61 -21.63 14.81
CA LEU A 144 36.96 -20.26 14.42
C LEU A 144 35.91 -19.25 14.89
N ILE A 145 34.63 -19.61 14.73
CA ILE A 145 33.48 -18.77 15.10
C ILE A 145 33.48 -18.50 16.60
N ARG A 146 33.81 -19.53 17.39
CA ARG A 146 33.84 -19.46 18.86
C ARG A 146 35.11 -18.82 19.41
N ALA A 147 36.26 -19.16 18.84
CA ALA A 147 37.56 -18.79 19.40
C ALA A 147 38.04 -17.40 19.00
N TRP A 148 37.55 -16.84 17.88
CA TRP A 148 38.06 -15.57 17.36
C TRP A 148 37.27 -14.36 17.91
N PRO A 149 37.86 -13.51 18.77
CA PRO A 149 37.12 -12.42 19.41
C PRO A 149 36.60 -11.36 18.43
N LEU A 150 37.38 -11.02 17.40
CA LEU A 150 36.97 -10.04 16.38
C LEU A 150 35.69 -10.47 15.67
N LEU A 151 35.62 -11.75 15.25
CA LEU A 151 34.42 -12.29 14.60
C LEU A 151 33.22 -12.28 15.53
N ARG A 152 33.39 -12.63 16.82
CA ARG A 152 32.31 -12.54 17.79
C ARG A 152 31.80 -11.12 17.97
N THR A 153 32.68 -10.13 18.08
CA THR A 153 32.29 -8.72 18.15
C THR A 153 31.52 -8.29 16.90
N TRP A 154 31.93 -8.71 15.71
CA TRP A 154 31.19 -8.43 14.48
C TRP A 154 29.80 -9.09 14.48
N LEU A 155 29.69 -10.35 14.91
CA LEU A 155 28.42 -11.06 14.99
C LEU A 155 27.46 -10.42 16.01
N GLU A 156 27.98 -10.04 17.19
CA GLU A 156 27.20 -9.38 18.24
C GLU A 156 26.71 -8.01 17.79
N THR A 157 27.58 -7.20 17.20
CA THR A 157 27.25 -5.83 16.75
C THR A 157 26.23 -5.85 15.62
N ASN A 158 26.26 -6.86 14.76
CA ASN A 158 25.43 -6.94 13.55
C ASN A 158 24.27 -7.94 13.66
N ARG A 159 24.00 -8.52 14.83
CA ARG A 159 23.07 -9.66 14.98
C ARG A 159 21.67 -9.37 14.45
N GLU A 160 21.10 -8.22 14.79
CA GLU A 160 19.75 -7.82 14.33
C GLU A 160 19.72 -7.49 12.83
N MET A 161 20.79 -6.89 12.31
CA MET A 161 20.93 -6.57 10.89
C MET A 161 21.01 -7.86 10.06
N LEU A 162 21.87 -8.81 10.45
CA LEU A 162 22.03 -10.11 9.80
C LEU A 162 20.74 -10.95 9.84
N ARG A 163 19.99 -10.90 10.94
CA ARG A 163 18.67 -11.57 11.04
C ARG A 163 17.69 -11.05 10.00
N ARG A 164 17.55 -9.72 9.91
CA ARG A 164 16.65 -9.09 8.93
C ARG A 164 17.10 -9.34 7.50
N GLN A 165 18.41 -9.21 7.23
CA GLN A 165 19.01 -9.50 5.94
C GLN A 165 18.67 -10.92 5.47
N ARG A 166 18.91 -11.94 6.31
CA ARG A 166 18.67 -13.35 5.95
C ARG A 166 17.21 -13.64 5.68
N ARG A 167 16.31 -13.05 6.46
CA ARG A 167 14.87 -13.20 6.25
C ARG A 167 14.44 -12.67 4.89
N ILE A 168 14.99 -11.52 4.47
CA ILE A 168 14.73 -10.92 3.16
C ILE A 168 15.35 -11.78 2.05
N GLU A 169 16.61 -12.20 2.20
CA GLU A 169 17.31 -13.04 1.22
C GLU A 169 16.62 -14.40 1.01
N GLN A 170 16.20 -15.06 2.09
CA GLN A 170 15.46 -16.31 2.01
C GLN A 170 14.12 -16.13 1.28
N ALA A 171 13.34 -15.10 1.64
CA ALA A 171 12.08 -14.81 0.96
C ALA A 171 12.28 -14.50 -0.53
N ALA A 172 13.38 -13.83 -0.88
CA ALA A 172 13.74 -13.55 -2.26
C ALA A 172 14.11 -14.83 -3.05
N GLN A 173 14.80 -15.78 -2.41
CA GLN A 173 15.10 -17.09 -3.00
C GLN A 173 13.81 -17.90 -3.23
N GLU A 174 12.90 -17.93 -2.26
CA GLU A 174 11.58 -18.58 -2.39
C GLU A 174 10.77 -17.97 -3.55
N TRP A 175 10.76 -16.63 -3.66
CA TRP A 175 10.14 -15.91 -4.78
C TRP A 175 10.77 -16.24 -6.14
N GLN A 176 12.11 -16.39 -6.20
CA GLN A 176 12.79 -16.82 -7.42
C GLN A 176 12.39 -18.25 -7.82
N GLN A 177 12.37 -19.17 -6.86
CA GLN A 177 12.00 -20.57 -7.08
C GLN A 177 10.53 -20.71 -7.52
N ALA A 178 9.65 -19.84 -7.01
CA ALA A 178 8.25 -19.75 -7.43
C ALA A 178 8.05 -19.11 -8.83
N GLY A 179 9.11 -18.72 -9.51
CA GLY A 179 9.05 -18.27 -10.91
C GLY A 179 8.83 -16.78 -11.13
N ARG A 180 9.20 -15.92 -10.17
CA ARG A 180 9.25 -14.43 -10.17
C ARG A 180 7.99 -13.65 -10.61
N SER A 181 7.44 -13.97 -11.77
CA SER A 181 6.37 -13.25 -12.47
C SER A 181 4.98 -13.82 -12.26
N ILE A 182 4.86 -15.05 -11.75
CA ILE A 182 3.58 -15.79 -11.69
C ILE A 182 2.96 -15.74 -10.27
N ALA A 183 3.74 -15.35 -9.25
CA ALA A 183 3.38 -15.60 -7.86
C ALA A 183 3.36 -14.30 -7.02
N PRO A 184 2.37 -13.40 -7.22
CA PRO A 184 2.23 -12.16 -6.45
C PRO A 184 2.08 -12.42 -4.95
N GLU A 185 1.57 -13.57 -4.54
CA GLU A 185 1.44 -14.00 -3.15
C GLU A 185 2.79 -14.17 -2.43
N TYR A 186 3.88 -14.39 -3.16
CA TYR A 186 5.23 -14.48 -2.60
C TYR A 186 5.86 -13.11 -2.37
N LEU A 187 5.28 -12.02 -2.87
CA LEU A 187 5.80 -10.67 -2.64
C LEU A 187 5.61 -10.22 -1.19
N LEU A 188 6.42 -9.24 -0.77
CA LEU A 188 6.26 -8.64 0.56
C LEU A 188 5.02 -7.76 0.61
N HIS A 189 4.26 -7.88 1.70
CA HIS A 189 3.07 -7.09 1.95
C HIS A 189 3.06 -6.53 3.38
N GLY A 190 2.28 -5.47 3.59
CA GLY A 190 2.01 -4.89 4.91
C GLY A 190 3.29 -4.61 5.70
N ALA A 191 3.32 -5.05 6.96
CA ALA A 191 4.43 -4.83 7.88
C ALA A 191 5.77 -5.41 7.40
N ARG A 192 5.77 -6.56 6.71
CA ARG A 192 7.00 -7.18 6.20
C ARG A 192 7.65 -6.35 5.10
N LEU A 193 6.83 -5.73 4.24
CA LEU A 193 7.34 -4.81 3.22
C LEU A 193 7.89 -3.54 3.85
N THR A 194 7.20 -2.97 4.85
CA THR A 194 7.71 -1.80 5.58
C THR A 194 9.03 -2.08 6.29
N GLU A 195 9.16 -3.23 6.93
CA GLU A 195 10.42 -3.66 7.57
C GLU A 195 11.57 -3.78 6.55
N ALA A 196 11.29 -4.38 5.38
CA ALA A 196 12.29 -4.49 4.31
C ALA A 196 12.64 -3.12 3.68
N GLU A 197 11.67 -2.20 3.57
CA GLU A 197 11.92 -0.83 3.11
C GLU A 197 12.87 -0.09 4.06
N ASP A 198 12.61 -0.14 5.37
CA ASP A 198 13.46 0.47 6.38
C ASP A 198 14.88 -0.11 6.35
N PHE A 199 14.99 -1.42 6.14
CA PHE A 199 16.28 -2.09 5.96
C PHE A 199 17.03 -1.57 4.73
N VAL A 200 16.38 -1.55 3.57
CA VAL A 200 16.98 -1.09 2.31
C VAL A 200 17.45 0.36 2.41
N ARG A 201 16.73 1.25 3.11
CA ARG A 201 17.13 2.66 3.27
C ARG A 201 18.50 2.83 3.94
N THR A 202 18.91 1.89 4.77
CA THR A 202 20.12 1.98 5.59
C THR A 202 21.20 0.97 5.18
N HIS A 203 20.82 -0.17 4.61
CA HIS A 203 21.69 -1.32 4.37
C HIS A 203 21.49 -1.94 2.99
N VAL A 204 21.13 -1.15 1.96
CA VAL A 204 20.91 -1.67 0.59
C VAL A 204 22.07 -2.52 0.07
N GLN A 205 23.31 -2.13 0.38
CA GLN A 205 24.53 -2.81 -0.08
C GLN A 205 24.73 -4.18 0.59
N GLU A 206 24.08 -4.44 1.72
CA GLU A 206 24.13 -5.74 2.40
C GLU A 206 23.13 -6.74 1.82
N LEU A 207 22.23 -6.34 0.92
CA LEU A 207 21.32 -7.26 0.22
C LEU A 207 21.91 -7.73 -1.10
N SER A 208 21.59 -8.98 -1.48
CA SER A 208 21.96 -9.52 -2.79
C SER A 208 21.17 -8.81 -3.89
N ALA A 209 21.66 -8.86 -5.13
CA ALA A 209 20.94 -8.28 -6.26
C ALA A 209 19.50 -8.84 -6.37
N LEU A 210 19.34 -10.14 -6.11
CA LEU A 210 18.02 -10.80 -6.06
C LEU A 210 17.12 -10.22 -4.97
N ALA A 211 17.64 -10.05 -3.75
CA ALA A 211 16.86 -9.51 -2.64
C ALA A 211 16.46 -8.03 -2.87
N GLN A 212 17.34 -7.24 -3.49
CA GLN A 212 17.01 -5.87 -3.89
C GLN A 212 15.89 -5.85 -4.94
N GLU A 213 15.98 -6.70 -5.97
CA GLU A 213 14.95 -6.87 -7.00
C GLU A 213 13.60 -7.27 -6.37
N TYR A 214 13.63 -8.24 -5.45
CA TYR A 214 12.44 -8.74 -4.75
C TYR A 214 11.72 -7.63 -3.95
N VAL A 215 12.46 -6.84 -3.17
CA VAL A 215 11.88 -5.71 -2.42
C VAL A 215 11.31 -4.66 -3.38
N TYR A 216 12.05 -4.33 -4.44
CA TYR A 216 11.61 -3.36 -5.44
C TYR A 216 10.32 -3.79 -6.16
N THR A 217 10.23 -5.05 -6.60
CA THR A 217 9.02 -5.60 -7.22
C THR A 217 7.84 -5.58 -6.25
N SER A 218 8.07 -5.90 -4.97
CA SER A 218 7.04 -5.82 -3.92
C SER A 218 6.51 -4.40 -3.72
N GLN A 219 7.38 -3.39 -3.78
CA GLN A 219 6.97 -1.98 -3.73
C GLN A 219 6.11 -1.58 -4.93
N GLN A 220 6.52 -1.97 -6.13
CA GLN A 220 5.76 -1.67 -7.34
C GLN A 220 4.36 -2.26 -7.30
N GLU A 221 4.22 -3.50 -6.83
CA GLU A 221 2.91 -4.16 -6.75
C GLU A 221 2.00 -3.49 -5.72
N ARG A 222 2.53 -3.15 -4.54
CA ARG A 222 1.78 -2.35 -3.55
C ARG A 222 1.29 -1.04 -4.15
N ASP A 223 2.12 -0.35 -4.92
CA ASP A 223 1.76 0.93 -5.53
C ASP A 223 0.75 0.78 -6.68
N ARG A 224 0.77 -0.34 -7.41
CA ARG A 224 -0.25 -0.69 -8.40
C ARG A 224 -1.59 -0.94 -7.73
N VAL A 225 -1.62 -1.78 -6.69
CA VAL A 225 -2.84 -2.08 -5.93
C VAL A 225 -3.42 -0.82 -5.28
N ARG A 226 -2.57 0.04 -4.67
CA ARG A 226 -3.00 1.33 -4.11
C ARG A 226 -3.56 2.29 -5.16
N ARG A 227 -2.98 2.32 -6.36
CA ARG A 227 -3.50 3.15 -7.45
C ARG A 227 -4.85 2.63 -7.95
N ALA A 228 -5.00 1.31 -8.09
CA ALA A 228 -6.25 0.69 -8.49
C ALA A 228 -7.37 0.94 -7.46
N SER A 229 -7.07 0.78 -6.15
CA SER A 229 -8.04 1.02 -5.09
C SER A 229 -8.43 2.49 -4.96
N ARG A 230 -7.48 3.42 -5.13
CA ARG A 230 -7.79 4.86 -5.17
C ARG A 230 -8.73 5.22 -6.32
N ARG A 231 -8.59 4.61 -7.50
CA ARG A 231 -9.51 4.85 -8.62
C ARG A 231 -10.95 4.49 -8.26
N LEU A 232 -11.16 3.36 -7.59
CA LEU A 232 -12.49 2.96 -7.09
C LEU A 232 -13.04 3.93 -6.05
N GLN A 233 -12.21 4.41 -5.13
CA GLN A 233 -12.62 5.35 -4.08
C GLN A 233 -13.10 6.70 -4.64
N PHE A 234 -12.53 7.18 -5.75
CA PHE A 234 -12.94 8.44 -6.38
C PHE A 234 -14.03 8.29 -7.47
N ALA A 235 -14.10 7.14 -8.14
CA ALA A 235 -15.10 6.90 -9.19
C ALA A 235 -16.54 6.79 -8.64
N LEU A 236 -16.71 6.11 -7.51
CA LEU A 236 -18.03 5.84 -6.92
C LEU A 236 -18.79 7.11 -6.48
N PRO A 237 -18.20 8.06 -5.73
CA PRO A 237 -18.90 9.30 -5.35
C PRO A 237 -19.19 10.20 -6.57
N ALA A 238 -18.34 10.20 -7.59
CA ALA A 238 -18.58 10.96 -8.82
C ALA A 238 -19.82 10.44 -9.57
N VAL A 239 -19.98 9.12 -9.67
CA VAL A 239 -21.17 8.50 -10.28
C VAL A 239 -22.44 8.79 -9.48
N VAL A 240 -22.36 8.72 -8.14
CA VAL A 240 -23.50 9.05 -7.26
C VAL A 240 -23.88 10.53 -7.38
N ALA A 241 -22.91 11.45 -7.42
CA ALA A 241 -23.17 12.87 -7.60
C ALA A 241 -23.83 13.18 -8.95
N LEU A 242 -23.38 12.53 -10.03
CA LEU A 242 -23.99 12.61 -11.36
C LEU A 242 -25.44 12.10 -11.37
N ALA A 243 -25.71 10.98 -10.68
CA ALA A 243 -27.06 10.45 -10.56
C ALA A 243 -27.98 11.39 -9.77
N LEU A 244 -27.50 12.01 -8.69
CA LEU A 244 -28.28 12.99 -7.91
C LEU A 244 -28.60 14.26 -8.71
N LEU A 245 -27.67 14.76 -9.52
CA LEU A 245 -27.91 15.89 -10.42
C LEU A 245 -28.99 15.57 -11.46
N ALA A 246 -28.95 14.38 -12.06
CA ALA A 246 -29.95 13.96 -13.03
C ALA A 246 -31.37 13.83 -12.42
N VAL A 247 -31.48 13.47 -11.14
CA VAL A 247 -32.78 13.41 -10.43
C VAL A 247 -33.31 14.81 -10.11
N ALA A 248 -32.44 15.77 -9.77
CA ALA A 248 -32.85 17.14 -9.49
C ALA A 248 -33.44 17.85 -10.73
N GLU A 249 -32.94 17.52 -11.93
CA GLU A 249 -33.40 18.11 -13.19
C GLU A 249 -34.81 17.65 -13.60
N VAL A 250 -35.25 16.47 -13.14
CA VAL A 250 -36.59 15.92 -13.44
C VAL A 250 -37.70 16.53 -12.56
N ALA A 251 -37.36 17.25 -11.48
CA ALA A 251 -38.31 17.76 -10.50
C ALA A 251 -38.87 19.17 -10.78
N LEU A 252 -38.37 19.91 -11.79
CA LEU A 252 -38.81 21.27 -12.09
C LEU A 252 -39.49 21.32 -13.46
N ARG A 253 -40.80 21.07 -13.51
CA ARG A 253 -41.62 21.31 -14.69
C ARG A 253 -41.99 22.80 -14.77
N PRO A 254 -41.78 23.49 -15.90
CA PRO A 254 -42.16 24.90 -16.05
C PRO A 254 -43.70 25.03 -16.14
N GLY A 255 -44.30 25.69 -15.14
CA GLY A 255 -45.72 26.08 -15.15
C GLY A 255 -46.46 26.03 -13.80
N GLU A 256 -45.87 25.49 -12.73
CA GLU A 256 -46.66 25.07 -11.56
C GLU A 256 -46.67 26.01 -10.34
N ASN A 257 -45.84 27.06 -10.22
CA ASN A 257 -45.66 27.73 -8.91
C ASN A 257 -45.43 29.27 -8.92
N VAL A 258 -45.83 30.03 -9.95
CA VAL A 258 -45.94 31.52 -9.87
C VAL A 258 -46.82 32.06 -11.01
N ALA A 259 -47.68 33.06 -10.76
CA ALA A 259 -48.39 33.82 -11.80
C ALA A 259 -47.47 34.45 -12.89
N GLU A 260 -46.20 34.70 -12.54
CA GLU A 260 -45.20 35.31 -13.43
C GLU A 260 -44.80 34.38 -14.59
N THR A 261 -44.81 33.06 -14.36
CA THR A 261 -44.45 32.00 -15.32
C THR A 261 -45.68 31.26 -15.89
N ALA A 262 -46.88 31.82 -15.69
CA ALA A 262 -48.15 31.27 -16.15
C ALA A 262 -48.14 30.90 -17.65
N LEU A 263 -48.70 29.73 -17.97
CA LEU A 263 -48.75 29.21 -19.35
C LEU A 263 -49.73 30.03 -20.20
N PRO A 264 -49.38 30.41 -21.44
CA PRO A 264 -50.30 31.11 -22.33
C PRO A 264 -51.48 30.21 -22.69
N LEU A 265 -52.70 30.66 -22.42
CA LEU A 265 -53.93 29.99 -22.76
C LEU A 265 -54.51 30.56 -24.05
N SER A 266 -54.76 29.71 -25.04
CA SER A 266 -55.35 30.12 -26.33
C SER A 266 -56.76 29.56 -26.56
N THR A 267 -57.07 28.40 -26.00
CA THR A 267 -58.37 27.71 -26.18
C THR A 267 -58.79 26.94 -24.93
N ALA A 268 -58.35 25.69 -24.78
CA ALA A 268 -58.65 24.81 -23.66
C ALA A 268 -57.38 24.04 -23.24
N VAL A 269 -57.22 23.80 -21.95
CA VAL A 269 -56.12 23.02 -21.38
C VAL A 269 -56.71 21.93 -20.50
N VAL A 270 -56.13 20.73 -20.60
CA VAL A 270 -56.43 19.61 -19.70
C VAL A 270 -55.20 19.39 -18.82
N GLY A 271 -55.41 19.25 -17.51
CA GLY A 271 -54.33 19.07 -16.54
C GLY A 271 -54.86 18.57 -15.19
N ASP A 272 -53.94 18.41 -14.25
CA ASP A 272 -54.21 18.09 -12.84
C ASP A 272 -53.30 18.94 -11.95
N THR A 273 -53.55 18.92 -10.64
CA THR A 273 -52.84 19.76 -9.66
C THR A 273 -51.78 19.00 -8.87
N THR A 274 -51.33 17.85 -9.37
CA THR A 274 -50.30 17.03 -8.73
C THR A 274 -48.97 17.75 -8.75
N GLY A 275 -48.53 18.27 -7.60
CA GLY A 275 -47.25 18.98 -7.46
C GLY A 275 -47.36 20.50 -7.51
N ALA A 276 -48.56 21.04 -7.74
CA ALA A 276 -48.83 22.47 -7.58
C ALA A 276 -48.75 22.90 -6.11
N VAL A 277 -48.23 24.10 -5.87
CA VAL A 277 -48.26 24.76 -4.55
C VAL A 277 -49.48 25.67 -4.44
N ALA A 278 -49.82 26.12 -3.23
CA ALA A 278 -50.85 27.13 -3.00
C ALA A 278 -50.17 28.52 -2.88
N ASP A 279 -50.07 29.25 -3.98
CA ASP A 279 -49.34 30.53 -4.01
C ASP A 279 -50.16 31.75 -4.45
N GLY A 280 -51.39 31.55 -4.91
CA GLY A 280 -52.33 32.62 -5.24
C GLY A 280 -53.21 33.11 -4.10
N PRO A 281 -53.66 34.37 -4.16
CA PRO A 281 -54.70 34.85 -3.25
C PRO A 281 -56.03 34.15 -3.55
N ALA A 282 -56.75 33.63 -2.56
CA ALA A 282 -58.13 33.19 -2.82
C ALA A 282 -59.06 34.38 -2.94
N ALA A 283 -59.92 34.35 -3.95
CA ALA A 283 -60.98 35.34 -4.11
C ALA A 283 -62.36 34.85 -3.63
N CYS A 284 -62.60 33.54 -3.64
CA CYS A 284 -63.82 32.89 -3.16
C CYS A 284 -63.57 31.40 -2.87
N GLY A 285 -64.58 30.66 -2.39
CA GLY A 285 -64.51 29.20 -2.22
C GLY A 285 -63.55 28.69 -1.14
N PHE A 286 -63.08 29.54 -0.23
CA PHE A 286 -62.10 29.22 0.82
C PHE A 286 -60.82 28.55 0.28
N SER A 287 -60.37 28.94 -0.92
CA SER A 287 -59.29 28.24 -1.62
C SER A 287 -57.86 28.63 -1.21
N ASP A 288 -57.65 29.37 -0.10
CA ASP A 288 -56.35 30.00 0.26
C ASP A 288 -55.19 29.00 0.48
N LEU A 289 -55.50 27.75 0.78
CA LEU A 289 -54.51 26.69 1.03
C LEU A 289 -54.51 25.62 -0.06
N SER A 290 -55.21 25.88 -1.15
CA SER A 290 -55.44 24.90 -2.22
C SER A 290 -54.35 25.01 -3.28
N PRO A 291 -53.85 23.90 -3.80
CA PRO A 291 -52.92 23.92 -4.93
C PRO A 291 -53.53 24.70 -6.10
N ASP A 292 -52.76 25.58 -6.72
CA ASP A 292 -53.22 26.35 -7.86
C ASP A 292 -52.34 26.28 -9.09
N LEU A 293 -52.99 26.46 -10.23
CA LEU A 293 -52.35 26.51 -11.55
C LEU A 293 -52.63 27.87 -12.14
N TRP A 294 -51.65 28.45 -12.84
CA TRP A 294 -51.80 29.77 -13.42
C TRP A 294 -51.75 29.74 -14.94
N TYR A 295 -52.78 30.31 -15.55
CA TYR A 295 -52.86 30.54 -16.98
C TYR A 295 -52.73 32.02 -17.31
N ARG A 296 -52.26 32.37 -18.51
CA ARG A 296 -52.20 33.74 -19.00
C ARG A 296 -52.99 33.87 -20.28
N PHE A 297 -54.01 34.71 -20.27
CA PHE A 297 -54.74 35.09 -21.48
C PHE A 297 -54.49 36.56 -21.82
N THR A 298 -54.23 36.88 -23.08
CA THR A 298 -54.09 38.25 -23.58
C THR A 298 -55.10 38.50 -24.70
N ALA A 299 -56.10 39.35 -24.43
CA ALA A 299 -57.07 39.75 -25.44
C ALA A 299 -56.43 40.69 -26.47
N ALA A 300 -56.52 40.36 -27.77
CA ALA A 300 -56.00 41.21 -28.84
C ALA A 300 -56.90 42.43 -29.13
N THR A 301 -58.20 42.30 -28.86
CA THR A 301 -59.23 43.32 -29.00
C THR A 301 -60.21 43.20 -27.84
N ASP A 302 -61.10 44.17 -27.66
CA ASP A 302 -62.17 44.08 -26.67
C ASP A 302 -63.10 42.91 -27.03
N ILE A 303 -63.12 41.87 -26.19
CA ILE A 303 -63.89 40.63 -26.39
C ILE A 303 -64.51 40.17 -25.06
N GLU A 304 -65.64 39.49 -25.13
CA GLU A 304 -66.17 38.76 -23.98
C GLU A 304 -65.48 37.39 -23.89
N VAL A 305 -64.85 37.12 -22.76
CA VAL A 305 -64.15 35.86 -22.50
C VAL A 305 -65.02 35.00 -21.61
N TYR A 306 -65.27 33.77 -22.07
CA TYR A 306 -65.92 32.72 -21.31
C TYR A 306 -64.88 31.70 -20.88
N ALA A 307 -64.70 31.54 -19.57
CA ALA A 307 -63.83 30.54 -18.97
C ALA A 307 -64.67 29.60 -18.10
N SER A 308 -64.47 28.29 -18.24
CA SER A 308 -65.23 27.28 -17.50
C SER A 308 -64.32 26.11 -17.12
N THR A 309 -64.49 25.59 -15.91
CA THR A 309 -63.87 24.35 -15.44
C THR A 309 -64.87 23.17 -15.44
N GLU A 310 -66.00 23.35 -16.12
CA GLU A 310 -67.01 22.30 -16.27
C GLU A 310 -66.42 21.02 -16.90
N GLY A 311 -66.75 19.88 -16.32
CA GLY A 311 -66.17 18.58 -16.69
C GLY A 311 -65.01 18.12 -15.80
N SER A 312 -64.54 18.96 -14.87
CA SER A 312 -63.54 18.55 -13.87
C SER A 312 -64.09 17.49 -12.92
N SER A 313 -63.24 16.53 -12.52
CA SER A 313 -63.61 15.43 -11.61
C SER A 313 -63.59 15.80 -10.12
N PHE A 314 -63.19 17.03 -9.79
CA PHE A 314 -63.10 17.56 -8.43
C PHE A 314 -63.73 18.97 -8.35
N ASP A 315 -63.80 19.52 -7.13
CA ASP A 315 -64.32 20.86 -6.90
C ASP A 315 -63.29 21.93 -7.26
N THR A 316 -63.72 22.91 -8.05
CA THR A 316 -62.83 23.90 -8.67
C THR A 316 -63.35 25.29 -8.38
N VAL A 317 -62.47 26.14 -7.88
CA VAL A 317 -62.67 27.59 -7.90
C VAL A 317 -62.06 28.13 -9.19
N LEU A 318 -62.61 29.19 -9.77
CA LEU A 318 -62.00 29.92 -10.87
C LEU A 318 -61.94 31.38 -10.49
N SER A 319 -60.74 31.95 -10.42
CA SER A 319 -60.55 33.38 -10.20
C SER A 319 -60.01 34.04 -11.46
N VAL A 320 -60.26 35.33 -11.67
CA VAL A 320 -59.69 36.10 -12.77
C VAL A 320 -59.04 37.35 -12.21
N TYR A 321 -57.78 37.62 -12.56
CA TYR A 321 -57.07 38.85 -12.17
C TYR A 321 -56.72 39.71 -13.38
N GLU A 322 -56.35 40.97 -13.12
CA GLU A 322 -55.72 41.85 -14.11
C GLU A 322 -54.22 41.88 -13.81
N GLY A 323 -53.41 41.35 -14.74
CA GLY A 323 -51.99 41.14 -14.53
C GLY A 323 -51.69 39.95 -13.62
N CYS A 324 -50.47 39.96 -13.07
CA CYS A 324 -50.06 39.01 -12.02
C CYS A 324 -50.50 39.57 -10.66
N PRO A 325 -51.36 38.88 -9.91
CA PRO A 325 -51.85 39.39 -8.63
C PRO A 325 -50.74 39.41 -7.58
N ARG A 326 -50.84 40.39 -6.68
CA ARG A 326 -50.05 40.49 -5.45
C ARG A 326 -50.86 39.95 -4.26
N PRO A 327 -50.20 39.65 -3.12
CA PRO A 327 -50.93 39.33 -1.90
C PRO A 327 -51.98 40.41 -1.60
N PHE A 328 -53.21 39.99 -1.34
CA PHE A 328 -54.40 40.83 -1.08
C PHE A 328 -55.05 41.54 -2.28
N ASP A 329 -54.60 41.28 -3.52
CA ASP A 329 -55.31 41.80 -4.70
C ASP A 329 -56.70 41.15 -4.82
N ALA A 330 -57.72 41.97 -5.05
CA ALA A 330 -59.07 41.49 -5.31
C ALA A 330 -59.15 40.91 -6.73
N ALA A 331 -59.71 39.71 -6.88
CA ALA A 331 -60.02 39.20 -8.20
C ALA A 331 -61.03 40.10 -8.91
N LEU A 332 -60.84 40.23 -10.22
CA LEU A 332 -61.78 40.85 -11.12
C LEU A 332 -63.14 40.14 -11.13
N GLU A 333 -63.09 38.81 -11.01
CA GLU A 333 -64.25 37.92 -10.91
C GLU A 333 -63.81 36.58 -10.29
N CYS A 334 -64.68 35.95 -9.52
CA CYS A 334 -64.43 34.64 -8.92
C CYS A 334 -65.70 33.79 -8.97
N ALA A 335 -65.54 32.50 -9.25
CA ALA A 335 -66.61 31.51 -9.27
C ALA A 335 -66.18 30.24 -8.54
N ASP A 336 -66.85 29.91 -7.44
CA ASP A 336 -66.67 28.69 -6.63
C ASP A 336 -67.86 27.71 -6.71
N GLY A 337 -68.96 28.13 -7.35
CA GLY A 337 -70.18 27.34 -7.48
C GLY A 337 -71.08 27.42 -6.23
N VAL A 338 -72.41 27.42 -6.45
CA VAL A 338 -73.43 27.39 -5.38
C VAL A 338 -74.15 26.03 -5.43
N PRO A 339 -74.48 25.38 -4.30
CA PRO A 339 -75.20 24.10 -4.33
C PRO A 339 -76.49 24.20 -5.14
N GLY A 340 -76.58 23.49 -6.26
CA GLY A 340 -77.77 23.41 -7.12
C GLY A 340 -77.79 24.26 -8.39
N CYS A 341 -76.74 25.02 -8.70
CA CYS A 341 -76.60 25.74 -9.97
C CYS A 341 -75.24 25.43 -10.63
N ASN A 342 -75.24 24.68 -11.73
CA ASN A 342 -74.05 24.40 -12.55
C ASN A 342 -73.59 25.66 -13.32
N ARG A 343 -73.02 26.64 -12.64
CA ARG A 343 -72.17 27.66 -13.29
C ARG A 343 -70.84 27.73 -12.57
N ARG A 344 -69.86 26.95 -13.06
CA ARG A 344 -68.43 27.05 -12.73
C ARG A 344 -67.70 27.82 -13.84
N SER A 345 -68.33 28.90 -14.29
CA SER A 345 -67.92 29.63 -15.46
C SER A 345 -68.02 31.13 -15.24
N ILE A 346 -67.00 31.84 -15.71
CA ILE A 346 -66.91 33.31 -15.70
C ILE A 346 -67.13 33.80 -17.13
N SER A 347 -67.97 34.82 -17.30
CA SER A 347 -68.18 35.53 -18.57
C SER A 347 -67.92 37.00 -18.36
N ARG A 348 -66.81 37.51 -18.91
CA ARG A 348 -66.37 38.88 -18.64
C ARG A 348 -65.87 39.59 -19.89
N PRO A 349 -66.28 40.84 -20.14
CA PRO A 349 -65.64 41.66 -21.16
C PRO A 349 -64.21 42.01 -20.75
N MET A 350 -63.24 41.61 -21.56
CA MET A 350 -61.83 41.95 -21.41
C MET A 350 -61.45 43.00 -22.44
N ARG A 351 -60.65 43.99 -22.02
CA ARG A 351 -60.11 45.01 -22.93
C ARG A 351 -58.80 44.55 -23.54
N GLY A 352 -58.47 45.07 -24.71
CA GLY A 352 -57.21 44.74 -25.39
C GLY A 352 -55.99 44.94 -24.48
N SER A 353 -55.11 43.96 -24.44
CA SER A 353 -53.89 43.89 -23.59
C SER A 353 -54.09 43.55 -22.10
N THR A 354 -55.30 43.21 -21.64
CA THR A 354 -55.49 42.68 -20.28
C THR A 354 -54.90 41.26 -20.20
N ILE A 355 -53.97 41.07 -19.26
CA ILE A 355 -53.48 39.74 -18.86
C ILE A 355 -54.43 39.22 -17.79
N SER A 356 -55.06 38.08 -18.04
CA SER A 356 -55.86 37.42 -17.02
C SER A 356 -55.26 36.11 -16.57
N SER A 357 -55.26 35.92 -15.26
CA SER A 357 -54.73 34.76 -14.58
C SER A 357 -55.82 34.06 -13.77
N ALA A 358 -55.85 32.74 -13.84
CA ALA A 358 -56.90 31.94 -13.24
C ALA A 358 -56.35 30.71 -12.52
N SER A 359 -56.79 30.53 -11.28
CA SER A 359 -56.36 29.51 -10.30
C SER A 359 -57.54 28.60 -9.96
N ALA A 360 -57.28 27.29 -9.82
CA ALA A 360 -58.33 26.29 -9.61
C ALA A 360 -57.92 25.01 -8.86
N VAL A 361 -58.14 24.99 -7.54
CA VAL A 361 -58.68 23.87 -6.72
C VAL A 361 -59.25 24.46 -5.43
N SER A 362 -60.27 23.84 -4.82
CA SER A 362 -60.49 23.91 -3.37
C SER A 362 -60.58 22.48 -2.81
N PRO A 363 -59.89 22.12 -1.72
CA PRO A 363 -60.16 20.87 -1.04
C PRO A 363 -61.52 20.96 -0.33
N CYS A 364 -62.35 19.92 -0.45
CA CYS A 364 -63.60 19.82 0.31
C CYS A 364 -63.40 19.87 1.82
#